data_AF-A0A4Y9S9P9-F1
#
_entry.id   AF-A0A4Y9S9P9-F1
#
_cell.length_a   1.000
_cell.length_b   1.000
_cell.length_c   1.000
_cell.angle_alpha   90.00
_cell.angle_beta   90.00
_cell.angle_gamma   90.00
#
_symmetry.space_group_name_H-M   'P 1'
#
loop_
_entity.id
_entity.type
_entity.pdbx_description
1 polymer ?
#
loop_
_entity_poly.entity_id
_entity_poly.type
_entity_poly.pdbx_seq_one_letter_code
_entity_poly.pdbx_strand_id
1 'polypeptide(L)'
;MEANSTALILIDLQNSNVARELAPHSAQQVVGNGARLAAAMRQAGGTVVYVRVLVNEILRLPSQISVSRDPSAPPAPPQAWQIVAEAGYQDGDIVIDKRQWGAFYDTGLDQQLRRRGIKTLIMAGIATNIGVESTARAAHDLGYALVFAEDAMSSLKAEMHQFSVQNIFPIMGYVRSTAELLAEL
;
A
#
# COMPACT_ATOMS: atom_id res chain seq x y z
N MET A 1 -18.29 8.03 -1.82
CA MET A 1 -17.14 8.96 -1.59
C MET A 1 -17.03 9.93 -2.77
N GLU A 2 -16.33 11.07 -2.63
CA GLU A 2 -16.01 11.93 -3.78
C GLU A 2 -14.74 11.42 -4.49
N ALA A 3 -14.91 10.64 -5.56
CA ALA A 3 -13.81 9.97 -6.26
C ALA A 3 -12.69 10.92 -6.71
N ASN A 4 -13.01 12.09 -7.26
CA ASN A 4 -12.03 13.07 -7.76
C ASN A 4 -11.11 13.64 -6.68
N SER A 5 -11.48 13.54 -5.39
CA SER A 5 -10.65 13.96 -4.25
C SER A 5 -10.14 12.76 -3.43
N THR A 6 -10.26 11.56 -3.98
CA THR A 6 -9.87 10.30 -3.34
C THR A 6 -8.75 9.65 -4.14
N ALA A 7 -7.75 9.11 -3.44
CA ALA A 7 -6.71 8.29 -4.05
C ALA A 7 -6.69 6.88 -3.45
N LEU A 8 -6.57 5.86 -4.29
CA LEU A 8 -6.24 4.51 -3.87
C LEU A 8 -4.72 4.35 -3.85
N ILE A 9 -4.18 3.96 -2.70
CA ILE A 9 -2.76 3.76 -2.47
C ILE A 9 -2.49 2.26 -2.32
N LEU A 10 -1.87 1.65 -3.34
CA LEU A 10 -1.53 0.24 -3.41
C LEU A 10 -0.06 0.04 -3.02
N ILE A 11 0.17 -0.41 -1.78
CA ILE A 11 1.52 -0.56 -1.23
C ILE A 11 2.13 -1.91 -1.60
N ASP A 12 3.29 -1.84 -2.26
CA ASP A 12 4.24 -2.91 -2.53
C ASP A 12 3.62 -4.20 -3.12
N LEU A 13 2.69 -4.07 -4.08
CA LEU A 13 2.18 -5.18 -4.90
C LEU A 13 3.19 -5.63 -5.98
N GLN A 14 4.41 -5.91 -5.54
CA GLN A 14 5.57 -6.24 -6.37
C GLN A 14 6.02 -7.69 -6.17
N ASN A 15 6.76 -8.22 -7.13
CA ASN A 15 7.24 -9.61 -7.15
C ASN A 15 7.84 -10.09 -5.82
N SER A 16 8.68 -9.26 -5.17
CA SER A 16 9.32 -9.65 -3.90
C SER A 16 8.35 -9.87 -2.74
N ASN A 17 7.21 -9.19 -2.75
CA ASN A 17 6.28 -9.18 -1.62
C ASN A 17 5.12 -10.14 -1.84
N VAL A 18 4.64 -10.26 -3.08
CA VAL A 18 3.60 -11.23 -3.42
C VAL A 18 4.09 -12.68 -3.34
N ALA A 19 5.39 -12.91 -3.50
CA ALA A 19 6.00 -14.24 -3.43
C ALA A 19 6.22 -14.74 -1.98
N ARG A 20 5.89 -13.93 -0.97
CA ARG A 20 6.04 -14.30 0.44
C ARG A 20 4.84 -15.12 0.89
N GLU A 21 5.02 -15.89 1.97
CA GLU A 21 3.89 -16.42 2.71
C GLU A 21 3.16 -15.27 3.41
N LEU A 22 1.86 -15.14 3.14
CA LEU A 22 1.02 -14.05 3.62
C LEU A 22 -0.21 -14.59 4.36
N ALA A 23 -0.65 -13.82 5.33
CA ALA A 23 -1.86 -14.07 6.11
C ALA A 23 -2.45 -12.75 6.64
N PRO A 24 -3.78 -12.64 6.80
CA PRO A 24 -4.78 -13.70 6.61
C PRO A 24 -5.17 -13.92 5.15
N HIS A 25 -4.98 -12.91 4.29
CA HIS A 25 -5.36 -12.97 2.88
C HIS A 25 -4.15 -13.38 2.02
N SER A 26 -4.39 -14.26 1.04
CA SER A 26 -3.35 -14.68 0.10
C SER A 26 -2.92 -13.53 -0.81
N ALA A 27 -1.72 -13.62 -1.39
CA ALA A 27 -1.23 -12.64 -2.37
C ALA A 27 -2.22 -12.46 -3.55
N GLN A 28 -2.80 -13.56 -4.04
CA GLN A 28 -3.76 -13.53 -5.15
C GLN A 28 -5.04 -12.76 -4.78
N GLN A 29 -5.56 -12.95 -3.56
CA GLN A 29 -6.73 -12.21 -3.07
C GLN A 29 -6.42 -10.71 -2.95
N VAL A 30 -5.30 -10.36 -2.31
CA VAL A 30 -4.89 -8.96 -2.12
C VAL A 30 -4.70 -8.25 -3.46
N VAL A 31 -3.95 -8.85 -4.37
CA VAL A 31 -3.66 -8.29 -5.69
C VAL A 31 -4.95 -8.18 -6.52
N GLY A 32 -5.78 -9.22 -6.53
CA GLY A 32 -7.05 -9.20 -7.24
C GLY A 32 -8.02 -8.14 -6.72
N ASN A 33 -8.13 -7.99 -5.40
CA ASN A 33 -8.96 -6.96 -4.77
C ASN A 33 -8.42 -5.55 -5.05
N GLY A 34 -7.11 -5.36 -4.92
CA GLY A 34 -6.43 -4.11 -5.28
C GLY A 34 -6.67 -3.71 -6.74
N ALA A 35 -6.59 -4.66 -7.68
CA ALA A 35 -6.83 -4.42 -9.10
C ALA A 35 -8.30 -4.05 -9.39
N ARG A 36 -9.27 -4.68 -8.71
CA ARG A 36 -10.70 -4.31 -8.80
C ARG A 36 -10.94 -2.88 -8.32
N LEU A 37 -10.35 -2.52 -7.17
CA LEU A 37 -10.45 -1.15 -6.64
C LEU A 37 -9.78 -0.15 -7.59
N ALA A 38 -8.61 -0.47 -8.15
CA ALA A 38 -7.92 0.41 -9.11
C ALA A 38 -8.77 0.65 -10.37
N ALA A 39 -9.39 -0.41 -10.90
CA ALA A 39 -10.29 -0.30 -12.04
C ALA A 39 -11.50 0.61 -11.75
N ALA A 40 -12.17 0.40 -10.62
CA ALA A 40 -13.31 1.21 -10.22
C ALA A 40 -12.92 2.68 -9.96
N MET A 41 -11.80 2.91 -9.27
CA MET A 41 -11.27 4.25 -9.03
C MET A 41 -11.01 5.01 -10.32
N ARG A 42 -10.38 4.38 -11.31
CA ARG A 42 -10.15 5.00 -12.62
C ARG A 42 -11.47 5.33 -13.33
N GLN A 43 -12.45 4.42 -13.29
CA GLN A 43 -13.78 4.65 -13.90
C GLN A 43 -14.53 5.81 -13.24
N ALA A 44 -14.38 5.97 -11.92
CA ALA A 44 -15.00 7.04 -11.15
C ALA A 44 -14.25 8.39 -11.22
N GLY A 45 -13.12 8.47 -11.94
CA GLY A 45 -12.30 9.68 -12.05
C GLY A 45 -11.35 9.92 -10.86
N GLY A 46 -11.20 8.93 -9.98
CA GLY A 46 -10.28 8.98 -8.85
C GLY A 46 -8.83 8.70 -9.24
N THR A 47 -7.92 8.94 -8.29
CA THR A 47 -6.48 8.75 -8.49
C THR A 47 -6.05 7.35 -8.03
N VAL A 48 -5.22 6.66 -8.81
CA VAL A 48 -4.57 5.41 -8.40
C VAL A 48 -3.07 5.63 -8.26
N VAL A 49 -2.52 5.19 -7.13
CA VAL A 49 -1.10 5.28 -6.81
C VAL A 49 -0.57 3.90 -6.46
N TYR A 50 0.40 3.43 -7.21
CA TYR A 50 1.20 2.26 -6.86
C TYR A 50 2.46 2.72 -6.15
N VAL A 51 2.75 2.11 -5.00
CA VAL A 51 4.01 2.31 -4.28
C VAL A 51 4.81 1.04 -4.40
N ARG A 52 6.10 1.16 -4.70
CA ARG A 52 7.02 0.04 -4.71
C ARG A 52 8.27 0.35 -3.91
N VAL A 53 8.79 -0.65 -3.21
CA VAL A 53 10.06 -0.54 -2.50
C VAL A 53 11.19 -0.98 -3.41
N LEU A 54 12.15 -0.09 -3.62
CA LEU A 54 13.37 -0.41 -4.35
C LEU A 54 14.28 -1.26 -3.46
N VAL A 55 14.09 -2.58 -3.53
CA VAL A 55 14.71 -3.55 -2.60
C VAL A 55 16.23 -3.50 -2.53
N ASN A 56 16.89 -3.06 -3.60
CA ASN A 56 18.35 -2.91 -3.66
C ASN A 56 18.84 -1.52 -3.19
N GLU A 57 17.93 -0.59 -2.94
CA GLU A 57 18.21 0.78 -2.51
C GLU A 57 17.66 1.06 -1.10
N ILE A 58 17.24 0.03 -0.36
CA ILE A 58 16.77 0.19 1.03
C ILE A 58 17.90 0.84 1.85
N LEU A 59 17.57 1.92 2.55
CA LEU A 59 18.55 2.65 3.35
C LEU A 59 19.11 1.75 4.46
N ARG A 60 20.43 1.80 4.63
CA ARG A 60 21.11 1.17 5.76
C ARG A 60 20.84 2.01 7.01
N LEU A 61 20.18 1.41 7.99
CA LEU A 61 19.91 2.05 9.28
C LEU A 61 21.06 1.75 10.26
N PRO A 62 21.39 2.68 11.19
CA PRO A 62 22.33 2.40 12.26
C PRO A 62 21.88 1.24 13.15
N SER A 63 20.57 1.06 13.33
CA SER A 63 20.00 -0.12 13.97
C SER A 63 20.25 -1.34 13.08
N GLN A 64 21.19 -2.19 13.48
CA GLN A 64 21.42 -3.48 12.82
C GLN A 64 20.23 -4.45 12.96
N ILE A 65 19.29 -4.13 13.84
CA ILE A 65 17.98 -4.76 13.93
C ILE A 65 17.12 -4.15 12.83
N SER A 66 17.05 -4.82 11.69
CA SER A 66 16.09 -4.47 10.65
C SER A 66 15.20 -5.66 10.35
N VAL A 67 13.92 -5.39 10.10
CA VAL A 67 12.98 -6.34 9.48
C VAL A 67 13.31 -6.51 7.98
N SER A 68 14.29 -5.76 7.48
CA SER A 68 14.88 -5.91 6.15
C SER A 68 15.57 -7.25 5.98
N ARG A 69 15.69 -7.65 4.70
CA ARG A 69 16.40 -8.84 4.22
C ARG A 69 17.67 -9.11 5.02
N ASP A 70 17.85 -10.38 5.42
CA ASP A 70 19.09 -10.88 6.01
C ASP A 70 20.30 -10.42 5.15
N PRO A 71 21.30 -9.74 5.74
CA PRO A 71 22.49 -9.29 5.01
C PRO A 71 23.27 -10.42 4.31
N SER A 72 23.10 -11.67 4.75
CA SER A 72 23.70 -12.87 4.16
C SER A 72 22.86 -13.51 3.05
N ALA A 73 21.61 -13.07 2.88
CA ALA A 73 20.77 -13.56 1.79
C ALA A 73 21.37 -13.17 0.43
N PRO A 74 21.14 -13.97 -0.63
CA PRO A 74 21.56 -13.61 -1.99
C PRO A 74 20.99 -12.23 -2.38
N PRO A 75 21.46 -11.56 -3.44
CA PRO A 75 20.83 -10.33 -3.94
C PRO A 75 19.35 -10.54 -4.33
N ALA A 76 18.56 -9.47 -4.36
CA ALA A 76 17.20 -9.57 -4.89
C ALA A 76 17.23 -9.92 -6.39
N PRO A 77 16.30 -10.76 -6.87
CA PRO A 77 16.12 -10.94 -8.30
C PRO A 77 15.97 -9.58 -9.01
N PRO A 78 16.45 -9.40 -10.25
CA PRO A 78 16.39 -8.12 -10.95
C PRO A 78 14.97 -7.52 -11.03
N GLN A 79 13.95 -8.38 -11.10
CA GLN A 79 12.54 -8.01 -11.22
C GLN A 79 11.82 -7.86 -9.88
N ALA A 80 12.53 -7.93 -8.74
CA ALA A 80 11.92 -7.98 -7.41
C ALA A 80 11.05 -6.76 -7.07
N TRP A 81 11.42 -5.58 -7.57
CA TRP A 81 10.69 -4.32 -7.40
C TRP A 81 9.53 -4.15 -8.40
N GLN A 82 9.46 -4.98 -9.44
CA GLN A 82 8.46 -4.83 -10.49
C GLN A 82 7.08 -5.16 -9.94
N ILE A 83 6.12 -4.24 -10.17
CA ILE A 83 4.71 -4.44 -9.86
C ILE A 83 4.20 -5.63 -10.68
N VAL A 84 3.45 -6.52 -10.05
CA VAL A 84 2.91 -7.70 -10.74
C VAL A 84 1.85 -7.30 -11.76
N ALA A 85 1.79 -8.01 -12.89
CA ALA A 85 0.88 -7.66 -13.98
C ALA A 85 -0.60 -7.71 -13.53
N GLU A 86 -0.91 -8.67 -12.65
CA GLU A 86 -2.23 -8.89 -12.06
C GLU A 86 -2.69 -7.73 -11.17
N ALA A 87 -1.77 -6.86 -10.71
CA ALA A 87 -2.14 -5.67 -9.95
C ALA A 87 -2.79 -4.60 -10.83
N GLY A 88 -2.78 -4.78 -12.17
CA GLY A 88 -3.55 -3.96 -13.10
C GLY A 88 -3.04 -2.53 -13.28
N TYR A 89 -1.74 -2.31 -13.08
CA TYR A 89 -1.08 -1.02 -13.33
C TYR A 89 -1.27 -0.56 -14.78
N GLN A 90 -1.53 0.74 -14.98
CA GLN A 90 -1.66 1.40 -16.28
C GLN A 90 -0.77 2.66 -16.35
N ASP A 91 -0.36 3.09 -17.55
CA ASP A 91 0.56 4.22 -17.75
C ASP A 91 0.05 5.57 -17.21
N GLY A 92 -1.25 5.70 -16.94
CA GLY A 92 -1.84 6.89 -16.31
C GLY A 92 -1.79 6.89 -14.78
N ASP A 93 -1.44 5.75 -14.16
CA ASP A 93 -1.37 5.61 -12.70
C ASP A 93 -0.07 6.21 -12.17
N ILE A 94 -0.11 6.72 -10.93
CA ILE A 94 1.08 7.28 -10.29
C ILE A 94 1.93 6.16 -9.73
N VAL A 95 3.25 6.22 -9.92
CA VAL A 95 4.21 5.30 -9.28
C VAL A 95 5.09 6.07 -8.31
N ILE A 96 5.20 5.57 -7.08
CA ILE A 96 6.10 6.10 -6.05
C ILE A 96 7.13 5.05 -5.66
N ASP A 97 8.39 5.43 -5.79
CA ASP A 97 9.54 4.61 -5.38
C ASP A 97 9.97 5.00 -3.97
N LYS A 98 9.92 4.04 -3.04
CA LYS A 98 10.36 4.25 -1.65
C LYS A 98 11.56 3.39 -1.28
N ARG A 99 12.30 3.86 -0.26
CA ARG A 99 13.52 3.21 0.28
C ARG A 99 13.41 2.88 1.78
N GLN A 100 12.22 3.07 2.33
CA GLN A 100 11.84 2.83 3.73
C GLN A 100 10.43 2.21 3.81
N TRP A 101 9.90 2.04 5.03
CA TRP A 101 8.59 1.43 5.24
C TRP A 101 7.46 2.31 4.69
N GLY A 102 7.36 3.55 5.17
CA GLY A 102 6.34 4.50 4.78
C GLY A 102 6.60 5.13 3.40
N ALA A 103 5.52 5.36 2.65
CA ALA A 103 5.58 5.91 1.29
C ALA A 103 5.78 7.42 1.23
N PHE A 104 5.64 8.16 2.36
CA PHE A 104 5.84 9.61 2.42
C PHE A 104 7.29 10.02 2.68
N TYR A 105 8.09 9.17 3.31
CA TYR A 105 9.45 9.52 3.70
C TYR A 105 10.37 9.57 2.49
N ASP A 106 10.93 10.75 2.21
CA ASP A 106 11.88 10.99 1.11
C ASP A 106 11.31 10.56 -0.26
N THR A 107 10.04 10.88 -0.51
CA THR A 107 9.36 10.69 -1.80
C THR A 107 8.54 11.91 -2.21
N GLY A 108 7.99 11.89 -3.43
CA GLY A 108 7.07 12.91 -3.92
C GLY A 108 5.58 12.68 -3.60
N LEU A 109 5.21 11.69 -2.76
CA LEU A 109 3.82 11.27 -2.59
C LEU A 109 2.90 12.42 -2.13
N ASP A 110 3.22 13.11 -1.03
CA ASP A 110 2.38 14.22 -0.53
C ASP A 110 2.21 15.31 -1.60
N GLN A 111 3.30 15.71 -2.27
CA GLN A 111 3.24 16.71 -3.33
C GLN A 111 2.30 16.29 -4.47
N GLN A 112 2.36 15.03 -4.91
CA GLN A 112 1.46 14.50 -5.96
C GLN A 112 -0.01 14.54 -5.52
N LEU A 113 -0.29 14.12 -4.29
CA LEU A 113 -1.65 14.10 -3.73
C LEU A 113 -2.21 15.51 -3.56
N ARG A 114 -1.43 16.45 -2.99
CA ARG A 114 -1.84 17.84 -2.76
C ARG A 114 -2.14 18.58 -4.06
N ARG A 115 -1.27 18.43 -5.08
CA ARG A 115 -1.46 19.06 -6.40
C ARG A 115 -2.75 18.61 -7.10
N ARG A 116 -3.28 17.45 -6.73
CA ARG A 116 -4.52 16.87 -7.26
C ARG A 116 -5.73 17.14 -6.37
N GLY A 117 -5.57 17.87 -5.27
CA GLY A 117 -6.65 18.15 -4.34
C GLY A 117 -7.15 16.92 -3.59
N ILE A 118 -6.33 15.87 -3.47
CA ILE A 118 -6.70 14.65 -2.75
C ILE A 118 -6.83 14.95 -1.25
N LYS A 119 -7.93 14.46 -0.68
CA LYS A 119 -8.28 14.59 0.74
C LYS A 119 -8.42 13.24 1.43
N THR A 120 -8.83 12.22 0.69
CA THR A 120 -9.08 10.87 1.22
C THR A 120 -8.15 9.85 0.57
N LEU A 121 -7.56 8.97 1.37
CA LEU A 121 -6.73 7.86 0.90
C LEU A 121 -7.39 6.53 1.25
N ILE A 122 -7.60 5.69 0.24
CA ILE A 122 -7.94 4.28 0.41
C ILE A 122 -6.62 3.50 0.44
N MET A 123 -6.33 2.88 1.58
CA MET A 123 -5.09 2.15 1.84
C MET A 123 -5.27 0.66 1.56
N ALA A 124 -4.38 0.09 0.76
CA ALA A 124 -4.34 -1.33 0.41
C ALA A 124 -2.88 -1.80 0.22
N GLY A 125 -2.66 -3.11 0.18
CA GLY A 125 -1.36 -3.72 -0.14
C GLY A 125 -0.66 -4.44 1.02
N ILE A 126 0.65 -4.60 0.88
CA ILE A 126 1.46 -5.52 1.72
C ILE A 126 2.72 -4.78 2.23
N ALA A 127 3.13 -4.90 3.49
CA ALA A 127 2.47 -5.59 4.59
C ALA A 127 1.63 -4.61 5.43
N THR A 128 0.48 -5.08 5.94
CA THR A 128 -0.51 -4.30 6.70
C THR A 128 0.12 -3.48 7.82
N ASN A 129 0.86 -4.12 8.73
CA ASN A 129 1.42 -3.48 9.92
C ASN A 129 2.84 -2.89 9.70
N ILE A 130 3.33 -2.86 8.46
CA ILE A 130 4.66 -2.35 8.11
C ILE A 130 4.50 -1.19 7.13
N GLY A 131 4.47 -1.46 5.82
CA GLY A 131 4.41 -0.43 4.79
C GLY A 131 3.07 0.31 4.76
N VAL A 132 1.96 -0.43 4.90
CA VAL A 132 0.62 0.16 4.86
C VAL A 132 0.38 1.03 6.09
N GLU A 133 0.55 0.47 7.30
CA GLU A 133 0.36 1.23 8.55
C GLU A 133 1.35 2.38 8.69
N SER A 134 2.64 2.21 8.34
CA SER A 134 3.61 3.31 8.40
C SER A 134 3.22 4.46 7.48
N THR A 135 2.73 4.15 6.28
CA THR A 135 2.21 5.16 5.34
C THR A 135 0.94 5.82 5.88
N ALA A 136 0.03 5.03 6.45
CA ALA A 136 -1.22 5.52 7.00
C ALA A 136 -1.02 6.46 8.21
N ARG A 137 -0.11 6.13 9.13
CA ARG A 137 0.24 7.01 10.26
C ARG A 137 0.76 8.36 9.79
N ALA A 138 1.69 8.36 8.83
CA ALA A 138 2.18 9.60 8.24
C ALA A 138 1.07 10.37 7.51
N ALA A 139 0.18 9.69 6.79
CA ALA A 139 -0.97 10.32 6.14
C ALA A 139 -1.93 10.97 7.15
N HIS A 140 -2.19 10.30 8.28
CA HIS A 140 -3.01 10.83 9.37
C HIS A 140 -2.39 12.10 9.95
N ASP A 141 -1.07 12.10 10.21
CA ASP A 141 -0.35 13.27 10.72
C ASP A 141 -0.35 14.44 9.71
N LEU A 142 -0.35 14.13 8.42
CA LEU A 142 -0.51 15.10 7.33
C LEU A 142 -1.97 15.56 7.13
N GLY A 143 -2.94 15.00 7.86
CA GLY A 143 -4.34 15.41 7.82
C GLY A 143 -5.16 14.84 6.65
N TYR A 144 -4.77 13.70 6.08
CA TYR A 144 -5.62 12.97 5.14
C TYR A 144 -6.70 12.17 5.86
N ALA A 145 -7.90 12.11 5.30
CA ALA A 145 -8.91 11.14 5.72
C ALA A 145 -8.51 9.74 5.23
N LEU A 146 -8.71 8.71 6.04
CA LEU A 146 -8.24 7.36 5.74
C LEU A 146 -9.38 6.35 5.69
N VAL A 147 -9.28 5.48 4.70
CA VAL A 147 -10.10 4.28 4.56
C VAL A 147 -9.19 3.11 4.28
N PHE A 148 -9.43 1.96 4.92
CA PHE A 148 -8.58 0.78 4.83
C PHE A 148 -9.37 -0.35 4.19
N ALA A 149 -8.92 -0.82 3.02
CA ALA A 149 -9.53 -1.95 2.30
C ALA A 149 -8.98 -3.26 2.89
N GLU A 150 -9.63 -3.77 3.94
CA GLU A 150 -9.12 -4.86 4.79
C GLU A 150 -8.75 -6.12 4.00
N ASP A 151 -9.66 -6.58 3.15
CA ASP A 151 -9.49 -7.74 2.29
C ASP A 151 -8.59 -7.48 1.06
N ALA A 152 -8.13 -6.25 0.86
CA ALA A 152 -7.09 -5.86 -0.09
C ALA A 152 -5.76 -5.56 0.62
N MET A 153 -5.57 -6.06 1.84
CA MET A 153 -4.32 -5.97 2.59
C MET A 153 -3.90 -7.34 3.13
N SER A 154 -2.62 -7.56 3.35
CA SER A 154 -2.16 -8.74 4.10
C SER A 154 -0.81 -8.49 4.76
N SER A 155 -0.42 -9.38 5.67
CA SER A 155 0.88 -9.33 6.34
C SER A 155 1.57 -10.70 6.32
N LEU A 156 2.72 -10.80 6.98
CA LEU A 156 3.50 -12.03 7.11
C LEU A 156 2.88 -13.02 8.09
N LYS A 157 2.03 -12.51 8.99
CA LYS A 157 1.32 -13.28 10.00
C LYS A 157 -0.05 -12.67 10.21
N ALA A 158 -1.06 -13.51 10.39
CA ALA A 158 -2.44 -13.08 10.57
C ALA A 158 -2.60 -12.18 11.79
N GLU A 159 -1.91 -12.48 12.89
CA GLU A 159 -2.00 -11.71 14.14
C GLU A 159 -1.45 -10.30 13.98
N MET A 160 -0.42 -10.12 13.15
CA MET A 160 0.16 -8.80 12.87
C MET A 160 -0.80 -7.94 12.05
N HIS A 161 -1.45 -8.52 11.03
CA HIS A 161 -2.51 -7.85 10.28
C HIS A 161 -3.69 -7.49 11.19
N GLN A 162 -4.17 -8.46 11.97
CA GLN A 162 -5.32 -8.29 12.86
C GLN A 162 -5.09 -7.21 13.90
N PHE A 163 -3.88 -7.12 14.46
CA PHE A 163 -3.55 -6.07 15.43
C PHE A 163 -3.77 -4.68 14.86
N SER A 164 -3.22 -4.39 13.66
CA SER A 164 -3.38 -3.10 12.99
C SER A 164 -4.84 -2.82 12.67
N VAL A 165 -5.54 -3.79 12.09
CA VAL A 165 -6.94 -3.66 11.66
C VAL A 165 -7.89 -3.42 12.84
N GLN A 166 -7.68 -4.07 13.97
CA GLN A 166 -8.60 -3.99 15.11
C GLN A 166 -8.28 -2.86 16.08
N ASN A 167 -7.00 -2.48 16.22
CA ASN A 167 -6.58 -1.57 17.29
C ASN A 167 -6.04 -0.23 16.79
N ILE A 168 -5.48 -0.19 15.57
CA ILE A 168 -4.78 1.00 15.07
C ILE A 168 -5.58 1.72 13.98
N PHE A 169 -6.11 1.02 12.99
CA PHE A 169 -6.84 1.65 11.90
C PHE A 169 -8.15 2.33 12.34
N PRO A 170 -8.96 1.77 13.27
CA PRO A 170 -10.21 2.40 13.69
C PRO A 170 -10.05 3.74 14.40
N ILE A 171 -8.85 4.05 14.92
CA ILE A 171 -8.56 5.35 15.54
C ILE A 171 -8.08 6.41 14.54
N MET A 172 -7.73 6.01 13.30
CA MET A 172 -7.26 6.91 12.24
C MET A 172 -8.23 7.03 11.06
N GLY A 173 -9.17 6.09 10.90
CA GLY A 173 -10.07 6.05 9.75
C GLY A 173 -11.05 4.88 9.77
N TYR A 174 -11.64 4.59 8.61
CA TYR A 174 -12.64 3.55 8.46
C TYR A 174 -12.05 2.27 7.87
N VAL A 175 -12.33 1.12 8.49
CA VAL A 175 -12.03 -0.19 7.91
C VAL A 175 -13.24 -0.66 7.11
N ARG A 176 -13.02 -1.09 5.87
CA ARG A 176 -14.05 -1.55 4.93
C ARG A 176 -13.55 -2.76 4.14
N SER A 177 -14.49 -3.56 3.66
CA SER A 177 -14.23 -4.56 2.63
C SER A 177 -14.17 -3.91 1.24
N THR A 178 -13.50 -4.59 0.30
CA THR A 178 -13.48 -4.20 -1.11
C THR A 178 -14.89 -4.11 -1.69
N ALA A 179 -15.79 -5.01 -1.27
CA ALA A 179 -17.19 -5.00 -1.74
C ALA A 179 -17.94 -3.72 -1.32
N GLU A 180 -17.79 -3.28 -0.07
CA GLU A 180 -18.38 -2.03 0.41
C GLU A 180 -17.81 -0.82 -0.32
N LEU A 181 -16.49 -0.76 -0.50
CA LEU A 181 -15.85 0.34 -1.22
C LEU A 181 -16.31 0.44 -2.68
N LEU A 182 -16.44 -0.69 -3.37
CA LEU A 182 -16.94 -0.72 -4.75
C LEU A 182 -18.40 -0.26 -4.86
N ALA A 183 -19.20 -0.40 -3.81
CA ALA A 183 -20.58 0.10 -3.79
C ALA A 183 -20.67 1.60 -3.49
N GLU A 184 -19.60 2.21 -2.96
CA GLU A 184 -19.54 3.63 -2.58
C GLU A 184 -18.79 4.53 -3.59
N LEU A 185 -18.13 3.94 -4.59
CA LEU A 185 -17.40 4.61 -5.68
C LEU A 185 -18.31 4.87 -6.88
#